data_AF-A0A8C6VFH0-F1
#
_entry.id   AF-A0A8C6VFH0-F1
#
_cell.length_a   1.000
_cell.length_b   1.000
_cell.length_c   1.000
_cell.angle_alpha   90.00
_cell.angle_beta   90.00
_cell.angle_gamma   90.00
#
_symmetry.space_group_name_H-M   'P 1'
#
loop_
_entity.id
_entity.type
_entity.pdbx_description
1 polymer ?
#
loop_
_entity_poly.entity_id
_entity_poly.type
_entity_poly.pdbx_seq_one_letter_code
_entity_poly.pdbx_strand_id
1 'polypeptide(L)'
;MHAGPAGETLTCPTSRSRRSEHSEGAWPALRPRPIGRCGRRPSFPRLATLRSAPPNWKPAGAATAAGKGQTWWGVSPSSQDMAGTGWRHGHFLLARAAAGGGARSRASCREPGPDPPGPDSKPGKSTGAPKIYTRTGDQGFSSTFTGERRAKDDQVFDALGTLDELSSAVGLSAEFGSESGHMFVEELHKVQCMLQDAGSNVATPVSSARESHMKRTSFSEKPVLELESWIDKYSDQLPPLTSFILPSGGKSSAALHLSRAVCRRAERRVVPLVKTGEADANVAKYLNRLSDYLFVLARFAAKQEGKKEQIYRRMEPKD
;
A
#
# COMPACT_ATOMS: atom_id res chain seq x y z
N MET A 1 20.42 52.25 -48.32
CA MET A 1 21.20 53.49 -48.48
C MET A 1 20.77 54.45 -47.38
N HIS A 2 21.72 54.93 -46.56
CA HIS A 2 21.67 56.01 -45.53
C HIS A 2 20.63 55.90 -44.40
N ALA A 3 20.85 56.27 -43.13
CA ALA A 3 21.96 56.72 -42.27
C ALA A 3 21.39 56.67 -40.81
N GLY A 4 22.03 56.08 -39.79
CA GLY A 4 22.82 56.75 -38.71
C GLY A 4 21.98 57.58 -37.68
N PRO A 5 22.45 57.92 -36.45
CA PRO A 5 23.40 57.26 -35.51
C PRO A 5 23.05 57.41 -33.99
N ALA A 6 23.95 56.89 -33.13
CA ALA A 6 24.34 57.31 -31.74
C ALA A 6 23.31 57.23 -30.56
N GLY A 7 23.67 56.86 -29.32
CA GLY A 7 24.97 56.59 -28.69
C GLY A 7 24.88 56.20 -27.19
N GLU A 8 26.06 55.88 -26.64
CA GLU A 8 26.58 56.00 -25.25
C GLU A 8 25.91 55.19 -24.10
N THR A 9 26.53 54.20 -23.43
CA THR A 9 27.80 53.98 -22.66
C THR A 9 27.61 54.08 -21.14
N LEU A 10 28.24 53.14 -20.39
CA LEU A 10 28.88 53.26 -19.05
C LEU A 10 29.18 51.82 -18.52
N THR A 11 30.35 51.22 -18.78
CA THR A 11 31.65 51.23 -18.06
C THR A 11 31.76 50.39 -16.76
N CYS A 12 32.85 49.62 -16.73
CA CYS A 12 33.38 48.65 -15.75
C CYS A 12 34.06 49.33 -14.53
N PRO A 13 34.55 48.59 -13.51
CA PRO A 13 35.99 48.33 -13.51
C PRO A 13 36.48 47.01 -12.84
N THR A 14 37.72 46.66 -13.19
CA THR A 14 38.56 45.54 -12.73
C THR A 14 39.53 45.90 -11.58
N SER A 15 39.87 44.94 -10.72
CA SER A 15 41.22 44.68 -10.11
C SER A 15 41.12 43.51 -9.09
N ARG A 16 42.14 42.83 -8.54
CA ARG A 16 43.44 42.26 -8.96
C ARG A 16 43.94 41.40 -7.76
N SER A 17 44.23 40.11 -7.97
CA SER A 17 45.16 39.18 -7.26
C SER A 17 45.20 39.05 -5.72
N ARG A 18 45.15 37.80 -5.22
CA ARG A 18 46.19 37.15 -4.37
C ARG A 18 46.04 35.62 -4.35
N ARG A 19 47.17 34.95 -4.14
CA ARG A 19 47.51 33.53 -4.39
C ARG A 19 47.72 32.78 -3.06
N SER A 20 47.31 31.51 -2.99
CA SER A 20 47.82 30.42 -2.12
C SER A 20 46.97 29.16 -2.37
N GLU A 21 47.39 28.15 -3.14
CA GLU A 21 48.24 26.99 -2.81
C GLU A 21 47.68 25.98 -1.79
N HIS A 22 47.81 24.69 -2.17
CA HIS A 22 47.44 23.41 -1.52
C HIS A 22 45.96 22.98 -1.61
N SER A 23 45.60 21.75 -1.98
CA SER A 23 46.32 20.51 -2.24
C SER A 23 45.50 19.61 -3.18
N GLU A 24 46.21 18.84 -4.00
CA GLU A 24 45.67 17.86 -4.95
C GLU A 24 45.02 16.66 -4.25
N GLY A 25 43.85 16.26 -4.73
CA GLY A 25 43.16 15.02 -4.38
C GLY A 25 42.61 14.37 -5.64
N ALA A 26 43.50 13.64 -6.32
CA ALA A 26 43.23 12.94 -7.57
C ALA A 26 42.20 11.80 -7.38
N TRP A 27 41.11 11.86 -8.14
CA TRP A 27 40.23 10.71 -8.39
C TRP A 27 40.73 9.96 -9.64
N PRO A 28 40.91 8.64 -9.62
CA PRO A 28 41.44 7.94 -10.78
C PRO A 28 40.40 7.87 -11.90
N ALA A 29 40.71 8.52 -13.02
CA ALA A 29 39.99 8.42 -14.28
C ALA A 29 40.04 6.98 -14.82
N LEU A 30 38.88 6.37 -15.00
CA LEU A 30 38.69 5.10 -15.69
C LEU A 30 39.12 5.26 -17.16
N ARG A 31 40.23 4.63 -17.54
CA ARG A 31 40.66 4.54 -18.94
C ARG A 31 39.71 3.61 -19.74
N PRO A 32 39.31 3.97 -20.96
CA PRO A 32 38.56 3.06 -21.82
C PRO A 32 39.47 1.92 -22.30
N ARG A 33 39.02 0.67 -22.11
CA ARG A 33 39.72 -0.53 -22.61
C ARG A 33 39.51 -0.68 -24.13
N PRO A 34 40.49 -1.21 -24.88
CA PRO A 34 40.41 -1.36 -26.33
C PRO A 34 39.39 -2.42 -26.75
N ILE A 35 38.73 -2.14 -27.89
CA ILE A 35 37.75 -2.99 -28.57
C ILE A 35 38.44 -4.27 -29.05
N GLY A 36 38.13 -5.38 -28.40
CA GLY A 36 38.55 -6.73 -28.80
C GLY A 36 37.69 -7.28 -29.94
N ARG A 37 38.37 -7.88 -30.92
CA ARG A 37 37.87 -8.47 -32.17
C ARG A 37 36.65 -9.39 -32.04
N CYS A 38 35.80 -9.28 -33.05
CA CYS A 38 34.76 -10.23 -33.45
C CYS A 38 35.22 -11.70 -33.38
N GLY A 39 34.44 -12.51 -32.65
CA GLY A 39 34.54 -13.97 -32.62
C GLY A 39 33.16 -14.61 -32.61
N ARG A 40 32.79 -15.17 -33.77
CA ARG A 40 31.85 -16.29 -34.02
C ARG A 40 30.46 -16.24 -33.36
N ARG A 41 29.46 -15.99 -34.21
CA ARG A 41 28.03 -16.26 -33.99
C ARG A 41 27.81 -17.76 -33.68
N PRO A 42 27.04 -18.14 -32.65
CA PRO A 42 26.50 -19.49 -32.57
C PRO A 42 25.38 -19.66 -33.60
N SER A 43 25.52 -20.71 -34.40
CA SER A 43 24.59 -21.18 -35.42
C SER A 43 23.24 -21.61 -34.81
N PHE A 44 22.16 -20.98 -35.24
CA PHE A 44 20.79 -21.45 -35.03
C PHE A 44 20.53 -22.71 -35.88
N PRO A 45 20.09 -23.84 -35.30
CA PRO A 45 19.51 -24.92 -36.08
C PRO A 45 18.09 -24.57 -36.54
N ARG A 46 17.83 -24.87 -37.82
CA ARG A 46 16.58 -24.64 -38.55
C ARG A 46 15.37 -25.28 -37.88
N LEU A 47 14.25 -24.54 -37.92
CA LEU A 47 12.88 -25.00 -37.70
C LEU A 47 12.59 -26.28 -38.51
N ALA A 48 12.33 -27.37 -37.80
CA ALA A 48 11.62 -28.53 -38.34
C ALA A 48 10.14 -28.38 -37.99
N THR A 49 9.31 -28.26 -39.03
CA THR A 49 7.85 -28.34 -38.97
C THR A 49 7.40 -29.70 -38.48
N LEU A 50 6.87 -29.77 -37.26
CA LEU A 50 6.07 -30.89 -36.77
C LEU A 50 4.64 -30.39 -36.55
N ARG A 51 3.76 -30.74 -37.50
CA ARG A 51 2.31 -30.74 -37.32
C ARG A 51 1.98 -31.84 -36.31
N SER A 52 1.48 -31.47 -35.13
CA SER A 52 0.77 -32.38 -34.24
C SER A 52 -0.62 -31.81 -33.94
N ALA A 53 -1.63 -32.56 -34.35
CA ALA A 53 -3.05 -32.27 -34.18
C ALA A 53 -3.49 -32.27 -32.70
N PRO A 54 -4.56 -31.55 -32.33
CA PRO A 54 -5.09 -31.55 -30.97
C PRO A 54 -5.86 -32.85 -30.65
N PRO A 55 -5.82 -33.34 -29.40
CA PRO A 55 -6.65 -34.47 -29.00
C PRO A 55 -8.13 -34.06 -28.83
N ASN A 56 -8.98 -34.93 -29.37
CA ASN A 56 -10.44 -34.93 -29.33
C ASN A 56 -11.04 -34.60 -27.94
N TRP A 57 -11.86 -33.56 -27.88
CA TRP A 57 -12.84 -33.34 -26.82
C TRP A 57 -14.22 -33.76 -27.35
N LYS A 58 -14.82 -34.82 -26.79
CA LYS A 58 -16.22 -35.19 -27.05
C LYS A 58 -17.11 -34.68 -25.91
N PRO A 59 -18.31 -34.15 -26.19
CA PRO A 59 -19.24 -33.64 -25.19
C PRO A 59 -20.03 -34.80 -24.55
N ALA A 60 -20.17 -34.76 -23.22
CA ALA A 60 -21.14 -35.58 -22.51
C ALA A 60 -22.52 -34.92 -22.59
N GLY A 61 -23.51 -35.72 -22.97
CA GLY A 61 -24.86 -35.30 -23.33
C GLY A 61 -25.75 -34.90 -22.16
N ALA A 62 -26.78 -34.15 -22.52
CA ALA A 62 -27.92 -33.79 -21.71
C ALA A 62 -28.73 -35.02 -21.29
N ALA A 63 -29.20 -35.03 -20.04
CA ALA A 63 -30.31 -35.84 -19.59
C ALA A 63 -31.31 -34.94 -18.85
N THR A 64 -32.46 -34.75 -19.46
CA THR A 64 -33.70 -34.16 -18.93
C THR A 64 -34.50 -35.21 -18.15
N ALA A 65 -35.00 -34.86 -16.97
CA ALA A 65 -36.29 -35.26 -16.37
C ALA A 65 -36.40 -34.57 -15.00
N ALA A 66 -37.17 -33.50 -14.82
CA ALA A 66 -38.62 -33.49 -14.60
C ALA A 66 -39.08 -34.18 -13.30
N GLY A 67 -39.58 -33.39 -12.34
CA GLY A 67 -40.80 -33.77 -11.62
C GLY A 67 -40.88 -33.57 -10.10
N LYS A 68 -41.46 -32.44 -9.70
CA LYS A 68 -42.55 -32.27 -8.71
C LYS A 68 -42.29 -32.31 -7.18
N GLY A 69 -42.92 -31.32 -6.53
CA GLY A 69 -43.50 -31.38 -5.17
C GLY A 69 -42.76 -30.51 -4.14
N GLN A 70 -43.20 -29.26 -3.83
CA GLN A 70 -44.18 -28.91 -2.78
C GLN A 70 -43.76 -29.41 -1.38
N THR A 71 -43.74 -28.68 -0.25
CA THR A 71 -44.31 -27.39 0.19
C THR A 71 -43.74 -27.08 1.59
N TRP A 72 -43.61 -25.78 1.92
CA TRP A 72 -43.84 -25.10 3.20
C TRP A 72 -43.80 -25.89 4.53
N TRP A 73 -43.02 -25.40 5.50
CA TRP A 73 -43.48 -24.85 6.79
C TRP A 73 -42.35 -24.01 7.42
N GLY A 74 -42.68 -22.78 7.82
CA GLY A 74 -41.84 -22.02 8.75
C GLY A 74 -42.03 -22.52 10.18
N VAL A 75 -41.14 -22.08 11.08
CA VAL A 75 -41.34 -21.77 12.51
C VAL A 75 -39.95 -21.50 13.10
N SER A 76 -39.71 -20.26 13.52
CA SER A 76 -38.78 -19.95 14.62
C SER A 76 -39.43 -20.40 15.93
N PRO A 77 -38.65 -20.76 16.96
CA PRO A 77 -38.53 -19.78 18.04
C PRO A 77 -37.19 -19.76 18.80
N SER A 78 -36.94 -18.58 19.36
CA SER A 78 -36.36 -18.29 20.69
C SER A 78 -34.95 -18.76 21.06
N SER A 79 -34.10 -17.75 21.29
CA SER A 79 -33.49 -17.41 22.58
C SER A 79 -33.01 -18.57 23.47
N GLN A 80 -31.69 -18.70 23.62
CA GLN A 80 -31.07 -18.87 24.93
C GLN A 80 -29.57 -18.61 24.89
N ASP A 81 -29.14 -17.92 25.96
CA ASP A 81 -27.79 -17.55 26.33
C ASP A 81 -26.80 -18.71 26.30
N MET A 82 -25.55 -18.43 25.91
CA MET A 82 -24.38 -18.99 26.60
C MET A 82 -23.22 -18.00 26.58
N ALA A 83 -22.68 -17.83 27.78
CA ALA A 83 -21.60 -16.95 28.15
C ALA A 83 -20.24 -17.36 27.57
N GLY A 84 -19.33 -16.39 27.52
CA GLY A 84 -17.91 -16.63 27.82
C GLY A 84 -17.00 -16.82 26.61
N THR A 85 -16.29 -15.77 26.24
CA THR A 85 -14.82 -15.81 26.18
C THR A 85 -14.31 -14.37 26.09
N GLY A 86 -13.54 -13.95 27.08
CA GLY A 86 -12.97 -12.61 27.17
C GLY A 86 -11.90 -12.39 26.11
N TRP A 87 -12.13 -11.42 25.24
CA TRP A 87 -11.14 -10.92 24.30
C TRP A 87 -10.23 -9.94 25.03
N ARG A 88 -9.08 -10.44 25.50
CA ARG A 88 -8.00 -9.60 26.00
C ARG A 88 -7.43 -8.82 24.81
N HIS A 89 -7.69 -7.51 24.83
CA HIS A 89 -7.21 -6.56 23.86
C HIS A 89 -5.68 -6.53 23.88
N GLY A 90 -5.05 -6.87 22.76
CA GLY A 90 -3.68 -6.47 22.48
C GLY A 90 -3.69 -4.97 22.24
N HIS A 91 -3.09 -4.21 23.17
CA HIS A 91 -2.88 -2.78 23.02
C HIS A 91 -2.04 -2.51 21.77
N PHE A 92 -2.65 -1.95 20.73
CA PHE A 92 -1.97 -1.17 19.71
C PHE A 92 -2.61 0.22 19.70
N LEU A 93 -1.82 1.20 20.14
CA LEU A 93 -2.22 2.60 20.27
C LEU A 93 -2.36 3.25 18.89
N LEU A 94 -3.59 3.53 18.48
CA LEU A 94 -3.92 4.62 17.57
C LEU A 94 -5.04 5.44 18.24
N ALA A 95 -4.78 6.70 18.56
CA ALA A 95 -5.77 7.62 19.10
C ALA A 95 -6.20 8.65 18.04
N ARG A 96 -7.47 8.56 17.61
CA ARG A 96 -8.34 9.65 17.13
C ARG A 96 -8.79 10.48 18.37
N ALA A 97 -9.27 11.72 18.35
CA ALA A 97 -9.47 12.80 17.38
C ALA A 97 -9.95 14.06 18.17
N ALA A 98 -10.15 15.16 17.43
CA ALA A 98 -11.19 16.18 17.60
C ALA A 98 -10.76 17.61 17.99
N ALA A 99 -11.38 18.52 17.23
CA ALA A 99 -11.20 19.96 17.17
C ALA A 99 -12.09 20.73 18.15
N GLY A 100 -11.75 22.00 18.40
CA GLY A 100 -12.63 22.99 19.04
C GLY A 100 -11.94 24.35 19.16
N GLY A 101 -12.38 25.32 18.36
CA GLY A 101 -11.94 26.71 18.43
C GLY A 101 -12.72 27.56 19.45
N GLY A 102 -12.25 28.78 19.68
CA GLY A 102 -13.00 29.83 20.38
C GLY A 102 -12.14 30.69 21.31
N ALA A 103 -12.14 32.00 21.07
CA ALA A 103 -11.23 32.99 21.63
C ALA A 103 -11.79 33.80 22.82
N ARG A 104 -10.88 34.57 23.47
CA ARG A 104 -11.07 35.73 24.38
C ARG A 104 -11.43 35.36 25.84
N SER A 105 -11.04 36.08 26.91
CA SER A 105 -10.09 37.17 27.19
C SER A 105 -10.07 37.40 28.72
N ARG A 106 -8.95 37.97 29.22
CA ARG A 106 -8.77 38.73 30.49
C ARG A 106 -8.64 37.97 31.83
N ALA A 107 -7.40 38.02 32.33
CA ALA A 107 -6.95 38.51 33.65
C ALA A 107 -7.87 38.32 34.87
N SER A 108 -7.37 37.63 35.90
CA SER A 108 -6.95 38.25 37.18
C SER A 108 -6.56 37.18 38.22
N CYS A 109 -5.70 37.60 39.15
CA CYS A 109 -5.35 36.99 40.44
C CYS A 109 -4.29 35.87 40.43
N ARG A 110 -3.07 36.26 40.82
CA ARG A 110 -2.01 35.36 41.30
C ARG A 110 -2.44 34.75 42.63
N GLU A 111 -2.56 33.43 42.68
CA GLU A 111 -2.52 32.65 43.92
C GLU A 111 -1.07 32.56 44.43
N PRO A 112 -0.82 32.61 45.75
CA PRO A 112 0.52 32.38 46.30
C PRO A 112 0.93 30.91 46.07
N GLY A 113 2.13 30.71 45.51
CA GLY A 113 2.66 29.39 45.18
C GLY A 113 2.90 28.52 46.43
N PRO A 114 2.87 27.18 46.28
CA PRO A 114 3.11 26.28 47.41
C PRO A 114 4.56 26.36 47.88
N ASP A 115 4.76 26.21 49.19
CA ASP A 115 6.07 26.17 49.85
C ASP A 115 7.02 25.16 49.21
N PRO A 116 8.35 25.41 49.22
CA PRO A 116 9.32 24.49 48.65
C PRO A 116 9.31 23.15 49.42
N PRO A 117 9.30 22.00 48.72
CA PRO A 117 9.31 20.71 49.38
C PRO A 117 10.67 20.47 50.09
N GLY A 118 10.61 19.99 51.33
CA GLY A 118 11.77 19.60 52.13
C GLY A 118 12.60 18.47 51.50
N PRO A 119 13.81 18.20 52.03
CA PRO A 119 14.87 17.45 51.36
C PRO A 119 14.70 15.92 51.34
N ASP A 120 13.46 15.40 51.37
CA ASP A 120 13.17 13.95 51.39
C ASP A 120 12.12 13.52 50.35
N SER A 121 12.08 14.18 49.20
CA SER A 121 11.27 13.70 48.06
C SER A 121 12.08 12.73 47.20
N LYS A 122 11.81 11.42 47.36
CA LYS A 122 12.28 10.38 46.43
C LYS A 122 11.90 10.78 44.99
N PRO A 123 12.80 10.66 44.00
CA PRO A 123 12.47 11.05 42.63
C PRO A 123 11.27 10.23 42.16
N GLY A 124 10.17 10.92 41.86
CA GLY A 124 8.98 10.31 41.29
C GLY A 124 9.38 9.55 40.03
N LYS A 125 8.96 8.28 39.93
CA LYS A 125 9.11 7.49 38.70
C LYS A 125 8.53 8.32 37.56
N SER A 126 9.37 8.75 36.63
CA SER A 126 8.90 9.40 35.40
C SER A 126 7.95 8.44 34.70
N THR A 127 6.66 8.75 34.70
CA THR A 127 5.63 8.15 33.85
C THR A 127 5.81 8.66 32.42
N GLY A 128 7.03 8.58 31.90
CA GLY A 128 7.38 9.03 30.57
C GLY A 128 6.76 8.07 29.56
N ALA A 129 5.86 8.57 28.72
CA ALA A 129 5.38 7.84 27.56
C ALA A 129 6.58 7.26 26.79
N PRO A 130 6.51 6.00 26.33
CA PRO A 130 7.61 5.38 25.63
C PRO A 130 8.01 6.26 24.44
N LYS A 131 9.29 6.60 24.34
CA LYS A 131 9.82 7.38 23.22
C LYS A 131 9.65 6.55 21.94
N ILE A 132 9.14 7.19 20.88
CA ILE A 132 8.87 6.54 19.60
C ILE A 132 10.18 6.04 18.94
N TYR A 133 11.30 6.76 19.11
CA TYR A 133 12.60 6.37 18.55
C TYR A 133 13.49 5.67 19.60
N THR A 134 14.11 4.56 19.21
CA THR A 134 15.01 3.76 20.06
C THR A 134 16.48 3.81 19.61
N ARG A 135 16.77 4.31 18.40
CA ARG A 135 18.09 4.32 17.73
C ARG A 135 18.68 2.93 17.44
N THR A 136 17.97 1.84 17.73
CA THR A 136 18.47 0.47 17.50
C THR A 136 18.63 0.11 16.02
N GLY A 137 17.99 0.88 15.13
CA GLY A 137 18.02 0.67 13.68
C GLY A 137 18.92 1.63 12.90
N ASP A 138 19.75 2.42 13.57
CA ASP A 138 20.62 3.42 12.92
C ASP A 138 21.73 2.77 12.07
N GLN A 139 22.11 1.55 12.39
CA GLN A 139 23.07 0.74 11.63
C GLN A 139 22.45 0.02 10.42
N GLY A 140 21.19 0.29 10.07
CA GLY A 140 20.52 -0.32 8.92
C GLY A 140 19.88 -1.68 9.19
N PHE A 141 19.77 -2.11 10.45
CA PHE A 141 19.12 -3.38 10.84
C PHE A 141 17.81 -3.14 11.57
N SER A 142 16.86 -4.08 11.46
CA SER A 142 15.62 -4.08 12.22
C SER A 142 15.26 -5.52 12.65
N SER A 143 14.29 -5.65 13.55
CA SER A 143 13.81 -6.96 14.02
C SER A 143 12.49 -7.32 13.36
N THR A 144 12.35 -8.57 12.94
CA THR A 144 11.07 -9.17 12.56
C THR A 144 10.22 -9.42 13.81
N PHE A 145 8.97 -9.84 13.63
CA PHE A 145 8.07 -10.17 14.74
C PHE A 145 8.56 -11.37 15.57
N THR A 146 9.39 -12.24 14.99
CA THR A 146 10.00 -13.39 15.68
C THR A 146 11.18 -12.98 16.57
N GLY A 147 11.65 -11.72 16.46
CA GLY A 147 12.82 -11.19 17.14
C GLY A 147 14.12 -11.32 16.34
N GLU A 148 14.09 -12.01 15.20
CA GLU A 148 15.23 -12.15 14.29
C GLU A 148 15.65 -10.77 13.74
N ARG A 149 16.95 -10.46 13.79
CA ARG A 149 17.48 -9.21 13.22
C ARG A 149 17.88 -9.41 11.77
N ARG A 150 17.30 -8.62 10.87
CA ARG A 150 17.63 -8.59 9.43
C ARG A 150 17.99 -7.16 8.99
N ALA A 151 18.71 -7.05 7.89
CA ALA A 151 19.00 -5.74 7.28
C ALA A 151 17.69 -5.12 6.74
N LYS A 152 17.55 -3.79 6.77
CA LYS A 152 16.32 -3.08 6.38
C LYS A 152 15.97 -3.19 4.89
N ASP A 153 16.91 -3.61 4.06
CA ASP A 153 16.74 -3.90 2.63
C ASP A 153 16.37 -5.37 2.35
N ASP A 154 16.19 -6.19 3.39
CA ASP A 154 15.66 -7.54 3.27
C ASP A 154 14.24 -7.55 2.67
N GLN A 155 13.92 -8.59 1.91
CA GLN A 155 12.64 -8.73 1.22
C GLN A 155 11.43 -8.68 2.16
N VAL A 156 11.59 -9.14 3.40
CA VAL A 156 10.53 -9.05 4.43
C VAL A 156 10.21 -7.58 4.71
N PHE A 157 11.21 -6.72 4.91
CA PHE A 157 10.97 -5.31 5.20
C PHE A 157 10.52 -4.51 3.97
N ASP A 158 10.98 -4.85 2.76
CA ASP A 158 10.46 -4.24 1.53
C ASP A 158 8.97 -4.56 1.34
N ALA A 159 8.56 -5.80 1.60
CA ALA A 159 7.15 -6.20 1.58
C ALA A 159 6.34 -5.50 2.68
N LEU A 160 6.85 -5.42 3.91
CA LEU A 160 6.18 -4.72 5.02
C LEU A 160 6.02 -3.23 4.75
N GLY A 161 7.07 -2.55 4.30
CA GLY A 161 7.02 -1.13 3.98
C GLY A 161 6.04 -0.84 2.84
N THR A 162 5.98 -1.72 1.84
CA THR A 162 5.03 -1.56 0.73
C THR A 162 3.57 -1.81 1.16
N LEU A 163 3.33 -2.72 2.12
CA LEU A 163 2.01 -2.92 2.72
C LEU A 163 1.57 -1.71 3.56
N ASP A 164 2.49 -1.10 4.31
CA ASP A 164 2.23 0.13 5.07
C ASP A 164 1.94 1.33 4.15
N GLU A 165 2.69 1.44 3.04
CA GLU A 165 2.43 2.44 2.00
C GLU A 165 1.04 2.24 1.36
N LEU A 166 0.63 0.98 1.11
CA LEU A 166 -0.71 0.66 0.65
C LEU A 166 -1.77 1.08 1.67
N SER A 167 -1.58 0.75 2.95
CA SER A 167 -2.52 1.12 4.02
C SER A 167 -2.68 2.63 4.12
N SER A 168 -1.58 3.38 3.97
CA SER A 168 -1.58 4.84 3.92
C SER A 168 -2.33 5.40 2.72
N ALA A 169 -2.14 4.82 1.52
CA ALA A 169 -2.87 5.20 0.31
C ALA A 169 -4.38 4.90 0.42
N VAL A 170 -4.75 3.76 1.02
CA VAL A 170 -6.14 3.42 1.33
C VAL A 170 -6.75 4.41 2.32
N GLY A 171 -6.01 4.81 3.35
CA GLY A 171 -6.43 5.84 4.30
C GLY A 171 -6.73 7.18 3.61
N LEU A 172 -5.85 7.63 2.71
CA LEU A 172 -6.11 8.82 1.91
C LEU A 172 -7.35 8.67 1.02
N SER A 173 -7.57 7.48 0.46
CA SER A 173 -8.77 7.18 -0.33
C SER A 173 -10.05 7.23 0.52
N ALA A 174 -9.96 6.81 1.78
CA ALA A 174 -11.05 6.86 2.75
C ALA A 174 -11.41 8.31 3.12
N GLU A 175 -10.43 9.20 3.28
CA GLU A 175 -10.68 10.63 3.53
C GLU A 175 -11.45 11.28 2.37
N PHE A 176 -11.01 11.10 1.12
CA PHE A 176 -11.76 11.59 -0.05
C PHE A 176 -13.15 10.94 -0.17
N GLY A 177 -13.24 9.66 0.19
CA GLY A 177 -14.50 8.93 0.27
C GLY A 177 -15.49 9.56 1.25
N SER A 178 -14.99 9.91 2.43
CA SER A 178 -15.74 10.54 3.52
C SER A 178 -16.20 11.94 3.16
N GLU A 179 -15.32 12.77 2.59
CA GLU A 179 -15.66 14.11 2.06
C GLU A 179 -16.82 14.07 1.06
N SER A 180 -16.90 12.99 0.28
CA SER A 180 -17.93 12.79 -0.75
C SER A 180 -19.17 12.03 -0.23
N GLY A 181 -19.20 11.65 1.05
CA GLY A 181 -20.34 10.96 1.68
C GLY A 181 -20.51 9.49 1.28
N HIS A 182 -19.45 8.82 0.84
CA HIS A 182 -19.54 7.42 0.41
C HIS A 182 -19.61 6.44 1.59
N MET A 183 -20.52 5.47 1.50
CA MET A 183 -20.67 4.44 2.55
C MET A 183 -19.55 3.39 2.58
N PHE A 184 -18.77 3.26 1.50
CA PHE A 184 -17.67 2.28 1.44
C PHE A 184 -16.47 2.64 2.34
N VAL A 185 -16.48 3.80 3.00
CA VAL A 185 -15.41 4.24 3.90
C VAL A 185 -15.17 3.22 5.03
N GLU A 186 -16.23 2.63 5.58
CA GLU A 186 -16.11 1.58 6.60
C GLU A 186 -15.47 0.30 6.06
N GLU A 187 -15.73 -0.03 4.78
CA GLU A 187 -15.07 -1.15 4.11
C GLU A 187 -13.57 -0.86 3.93
N LEU A 188 -13.20 0.38 3.58
CA LEU A 188 -11.79 0.79 3.48
C LEU A 188 -11.07 0.78 4.83
N HIS A 189 -11.71 1.19 5.93
CA HIS A 189 -11.16 1.03 7.27
C HIS A 189 -10.93 -0.44 7.60
N LYS A 190 -11.87 -1.31 7.26
CA LYS A 190 -11.71 -2.76 7.44
C LYS A 190 -10.55 -3.29 6.61
N VAL A 191 -10.36 -2.83 5.38
CA VAL A 191 -9.18 -3.14 4.55
C VAL A 191 -7.89 -2.72 5.25
N GLN A 192 -7.80 -1.52 5.85
CA GLN A 192 -6.59 -1.11 6.59
C GLN A 192 -6.28 -2.05 7.77
N CYS A 193 -7.30 -2.49 8.52
CA CYS A 193 -7.11 -3.50 9.56
C CYS A 193 -6.60 -4.83 8.98
N MET A 194 -7.16 -5.30 7.86
CA MET A 194 -6.70 -6.53 7.21
C MET A 194 -5.27 -6.41 6.65
N LEU A 195 -4.86 -5.23 6.18
CA LEU A 195 -3.50 -4.97 5.76
C LEU A 195 -2.51 -5.01 6.93
N GLN A 196 -2.94 -4.61 8.13
CA GLN A 196 -2.16 -4.78 9.35
C GLN A 196 -1.99 -6.26 9.73
N ASP A 197 -3.03 -7.08 9.57
CA ASP A 197 -2.95 -8.52 9.79
C ASP A 197 -2.05 -9.21 8.75
N ALA A 198 -2.17 -8.82 7.48
CA ALA A 198 -1.28 -9.26 6.40
C ALA A 198 0.18 -8.87 6.68
N GLY A 199 0.42 -7.64 7.15
CA GLY A 199 1.74 -7.18 7.59
C GLY A 199 2.27 -8.02 8.75
N SER A 200 1.44 -8.37 9.72
CA SER A 200 1.83 -9.23 10.85
C SER A 200 2.24 -10.64 10.40
N ASN A 201 1.55 -11.20 9.40
CA ASN A 201 1.94 -12.46 8.77
C ASN A 201 3.31 -12.35 8.07
N VAL A 202 3.50 -11.35 7.21
CA VAL A 202 4.75 -11.12 6.48
C VAL A 202 5.92 -10.83 7.43
N ALA A 203 5.67 -10.14 8.55
CA ALA A 203 6.67 -9.87 9.58
C ALA A 203 7.06 -11.11 10.39
N THR A 204 6.42 -12.26 10.15
CA THR A 204 6.66 -13.51 10.85
C THR A 204 7.10 -14.61 9.87
N PRO A 205 8.33 -14.54 9.33
CA PRO A 205 8.84 -15.54 8.41
C PRO A 205 8.74 -16.95 9.00
N VAL A 206 8.16 -17.89 8.25
CA VAL A 206 7.94 -19.27 8.71
C VAL A 206 9.24 -19.95 9.13
N SER A 207 10.35 -19.65 8.46
CA SER A 207 11.66 -20.24 8.77
C SER A 207 12.20 -19.88 10.17
N SER A 208 11.81 -18.72 10.71
CA SER A 208 12.22 -18.26 12.05
C SER A 208 11.09 -18.22 13.08
N ALA A 209 9.88 -18.63 12.70
CA ALA A 209 8.71 -18.59 13.55
C ALA A 209 8.61 -19.82 14.46
N ARG A 210 8.13 -19.60 15.70
CA ARG A 210 7.63 -20.66 16.56
C ARG A 210 6.16 -20.91 16.26
N GLU A 211 5.65 -22.08 16.64
CA GLU A 211 4.23 -22.43 16.44
C GLU A 211 3.27 -21.39 17.04
N SER A 212 3.61 -20.81 18.20
CA SER A 212 2.82 -19.75 18.83
C SER A 212 2.79 -18.45 18.02
N HIS A 213 3.88 -18.12 17.32
CA HIS A 213 3.93 -16.96 16.42
C HIS A 213 3.02 -17.21 15.22
N MET A 214 3.16 -18.38 14.58
CA MET A 214 2.37 -18.77 13.41
C MET A 214 0.86 -18.80 13.71
N LYS A 215 0.44 -19.32 14.87
CA LYS A 215 -0.97 -19.30 15.28
C LYS A 215 -1.50 -17.87 15.40
N ARG A 216 -0.71 -16.97 15.99
CA ARG A 216 -1.10 -15.57 16.21
C ARG A 216 -1.16 -14.74 14.92
N THR A 217 -0.36 -15.11 13.92
CA THR A 217 -0.27 -14.37 12.65
C THR A 217 -0.84 -15.13 11.46
N SER A 218 -1.65 -16.16 11.73
CA SER A 218 -2.33 -16.93 10.68
C SER A 218 -3.29 -16.06 9.87
N PHE A 219 -3.32 -16.25 8.55
CA PHE A 219 -4.15 -15.45 7.65
C PHE A 219 -5.19 -16.35 6.96
N SER A 220 -6.45 -16.23 7.39
CA SER A 220 -7.54 -17.05 6.85
C SER A 220 -7.98 -16.62 5.45
N GLU A 221 -8.69 -17.50 4.73
CA GLU A 221 -9.25 -17.19 3.40
C GLU A 221 -10.53 -16.33 3.44
N LYS A 222 -11.17 -16.19 4.61
CA LYS A 222 -12.43 -15.44 4.77
C LYS A 222 -12.40 -14.00 4.22
N PRO A 223 -11.34 -13.20 4.42
CA PRO A 223 -11.26 -11.85 3.87
C PRO A 223 -11.23 -11.82 2.34
N VAL A 224 -10.75 -12.88 1.68
CA VAL A 224 -10.76 -12.99 0.22
C VAL A 224 -12.19 -13.13 -0.28
N LEU A 225 -12.97 -14.02 0.33
CA LEU A 225 -14.39 -14.23 -0.02
C LEU A 225 -15.24 -12.98 0.25
N GLU A 226 -14.91 -12.23 1.30
CA GLU A 226 -15.58 -10.98 1.60
C GLU A 226 -15.31 -9.91 0.54
N LEU A 227 -14.06 -9.78 0.06
CA LEU A 227 -13.74 -8.89 -1.06
C LEU A 227 -14.49 -9.27 -2.34
N GLU A 228 -14.62 -10.57 -2.63
CA GLU A 228 -15.38 -11.06 -3.79
C GLU A 228 -16.86 -10.65 -3.68
N SER A 229 -17.47 -10.81 -2.50
CA SER A 229 -18.85 -10.35 -2.27
C SER A 229 -19.02 -8.84 -2.46
N TRP A 230 -18.06 -8.02 -2.02
CA TRP A 230 -18.11 -6.59 -2.25
C TRP A 230 -17.89 -6.22 -3.71
N ILE A 231 -16.97 -6.90 -4.41
CA ILE A 231 -16.74 -6.72 -5.85
C ILE A 231 -18.05 -6.95 -6.61
N ASP A 232 -18.76 -8.04 -6.33
CA ASP A 232 -20.02 -8.37 -6.99
C ASP A 232 -21.08 -7.29 -6.71
N LYS A 233 -21.26 -6.90 -5.43
CA LYS A 233 -22.18 -5.83 -4.99
C LYS A 233 -22.00 -4.51 -5.74
N TYR A 234 -20.76 -4.09 -5.98
CA TYR A 234 -20.47 -2.83 -6.67
C TYR A 234 -20.50 -2.99 -8.19
N SER A 235 -20.07 -4.14 -8.71
CA SER A 235 -20.08 -4.43 -10.14
C SER A 235 -21.48 -4.45 -10.72
N ASP A 236 -22.46 -5.01 -9.99
CA ASP A 236 -23.87 -5.04 -10.40
C ASP A 236 -24.48 -3.64 -10.58
N GLN A 237 -23.91 -2.64 -9.92
CA GLN A 237 -24.36 -1.25 -10.02
C GLN A 237 -23.62 -0.49 -11.13
N LEU A 238 -22.62 -1.06 -11.79
CA LEU A 238 -21.81 -0.36 -12.78
C LEU A 238 -22.26 -0.67 -14.20
N PRO A 239 -22.13 0.30 -15.13
CA PRO A 239 -22.27 -0.02 -16.55
C PRO A 239 -21.15 -0.97 -17.00
N PRO A 240 -21.45 -1.87 -17.95
CA PRO A 240 -20.49 -2.85 -18.44
C PRO A 240 -19.25 -2.15 -19.00
N LEU A 241 -18.07 -2.66 -18.65
CA LEU A 241 -16.80 -2.12 -19.10
C LEU A 241 -16.49 -2.59 -20.52
N THR A 242 -16.66 -1.72 -21.51
CA THR A 242 -16.42 -2.04 -22.93
C THR A 242 -15.05 -1.59 -23.42
N SER A 243 -14.32 -0.79 -22.65
CA SER A 243 -13.05 -0.19 -23.05
C SER A 243 -12.16 0.07 -21.83
N PHE A 244 -10.85 0.17 -22.06
CA PHE A 244 -9.92 0.56 -21.00
C PHE A 244 -10.18 1.99 -20.55
N ILE A 245 -10.18 2.21 -19.24
CA ILE A 245 -10.33 3.52 -18.61
C ILE A 245 -8.97 4.02 -18.11
N LEU A 246 -8.76 5.33 -18.24
CA LEU A 246 -7.66 6.03 -17.60
C LEU A 246 -8.01 6.28 -16.13
N PRO A 247 -7.04 6.17 -15.20
CA PRO A 247 -7.22 6.56 -13.80
C PRO A 247 -7.69 8.01 -13.67
N SER A 248 -9.01 8.20 -13.51
CA SER A 248 -9.69 9.49 -13.58
C SER A 248 -11.08 9.36 -12.91
N GLY A 249 -11.92 10.39 -12.95
CA GLY A 249 -13.29 10.30 -12.41
C GLY A 249 -13.48 10.92 -11.02
N GLY A 250 -12.70 11.96 -10.68
CA GLY A 250 -12.82 12.66 -9.39
C GLY A 250 -11.68 12.32 -8.42
N LYS A 251 -11.63 13.01 -7.28
CA LYS A 251 -10.56 12.84 -6.28
C LYS A 251 -10.60 11.44 -5.67
N SER A 252 -11.78 10.99 -5.24
CA SER A 252 -12.01 9.67 -4.64
C SER A 252 -11.62 8.55 -5.60
N SER A 253 -12.10 8.62 -6.84
CA SER A 253 -11.79 7.62 -7.88
C SER A 253 -10.30 7.57 -8.24
N ALA A 254 -9.67 8.74 -8.44
CA ALA A 254 -8.24 8.82 -8.73
C ALA A 254 -7.38 8.28 -7.58
N ALA A 255 -7.73 8.60 -6.33
CA ALA A 255 -7.06 8.06 -5.14
C ALA A 255 -7.19 6.54 -5.03
N LEU A 256 -8.38 5.98 -5.30
CA LEU A 256 -8.61 4.54 -5.32
C LEU A 256 -7.78 3.85 -6.42
N HIS A 257 -7.65 4.46 -7.60
CA HIS A 257 -6.76 3.94 -8.64
C HIS A 257 -5.27 4.01 -8.27
N LEU A 258 -4.85 5.03 -7.52
CA LEU A 258 -3.50 5.09 -6.95
C LEU A 258 -3.29 3.95 -5.96
N SER A 259 -4.21 3.77 -5.00
CA SER A 259 -4.19 2.66 -4.04
C SER A 259 -4.13 1.30 -4.73
N ARG A 260 -4.88 1.12 -5.83
CA ARG A 260 -4.79 -0.08 -6.67
C ARG A 260 -3.39 -0.32 -7.24
N ALA A 261 -2.73 0.72 -7.75
CA ALA A 261 -1.38 0.59 -8.29
C ALA A 261 -0.35 0.24 -7.20
N VAL A 262 -0.47 0.85 -6.02
CA VAL A 262 0.33 0.52 -4.83
C VAL A 262 0.05 -0.91 -4.37
N CYS A 263 -1.21 -1.35 -4.40
CA CYS A 263 -1.61 -2.70 -4.03
C CYS A 263 -0.93 -3.76 -4.90
N ARG A 264 -0.94 -3.55 -6.22
CA ARG A 264 -0.22 -4.42 -7.16
C ARG A 264 1.29 -4.37 -6.94
N ARG A 265 1.85 -3.27 -6.43
CA ARG A 265 3.27 -3.20 -6.05
C ARG A 265 3.53 -4.04 -4.79
N ALA A 266 2.68 -3.94 -3.77
CA ALA A 266 2.76 -4.76 -2.56
C ALA A 266 2.68 -6.26 -2.90
N GLU A 267 1.75 -6.65 -3.77
CA GLU A 267 1.62 -8.02 -4.26
C GLU A 267 2.94 -8.54 -4.86
N ARG A 268 3.61 -7.76 -5.72
CA ARG A 268 4.91 -8.14 -6.30
C ARG A 268 6.03 -8.30 -5.27
N ARG A 269 5.93 -7.65 -4.10
CA ARG A 269 6.89 -7.81 -2.99
C ARG A 269 6.59 -9.02 -2.12
N VAL A 270 5.31 -9.35 -1.96
CA VAL A 270 4.87 -10.51 -1.16
C VAL A 270 5.03 -11.84 -1.93
N VAL A 271 4.82 -11.85 -3.25
CA VAL A 271 4.89 -13.07 -4.07
C VAL A 271 6.21 -13.86 -3.91
N PRO A 272 7.40 -13.24 -3.91
CA PRO A 272 8.66 -13.95 -3.63
C PRO A 272 8.66 -14.66 -2.26
N LEU A 273 8.16 -14.00 -1.21
CA LEU A 273 8.09 -14.55 0.14
C LEU A 273 7.14 -15.76 0.22
N VAL A 274 6.02 -15.71 -0.50
CA VAL A 274 5.10 -16.85 -0.61
C VAL A 274 5.75 -18.01 -1.37
N LYS A 275 6.48 -17.74 -2.45
CA LYS A 275 7.18 -18.77 -3.23
C LYS A 275 8.27 -19.48 -2.45
N THR A 276 8.94 -18.77 -1.53
CA THR A 276 9.94 -19.36 -0.63
C THR A 276 9.32 -20.00 0.61
N GLY A 277 7.99 -19.94 0.78
CA GLY A 277 7.28 -20.48 1.94
C GLY A 277 7.42 -19.66 3.21
N GLU A 278 7.89 -18.41 3.11
CA GLU A 278 8.10 -17.52 4.27
C GLU A 278 6.83 -16.77 4.68
N ALA A 279 5.85 -16.63 3.78
CA ALA A 279 4.57 -15.99 4.03
C ALA A 279 3.40 -16.86 3.55
N ASP A 280 2.22 -16.67 4.13
CA ASP A 280 1.01 -17.42 3.77
C ASP A 280 0.52 -17.03 2.36
N ALA A 281 0.19 -18.03 1.54
CA ALA A 281 -0.32 -17.82 0.19
C ALA A 281 -1.64 -17.03 0.15
N ASN A 282 -2.45 -17.10 1.21
CA ASN A 282 -3.70 -16.34 1.33
C ASN A 282 -3.45 -14.83 1.38
N VAL A 283 -2.29 -14.36 1.85
CA VAL A 283 -1.93 -12.93 1.80
C VAL A 283 -1.79 -12.46 0.35
N ALA A 284 -1.10 -13.22 -0.49
CA ALA A 284 -0.98 -12.89 -1.92
C ALA A 284 -2.33 -12.95 -2.64
N LYS A 285 -3.17 -13.97 -2.35
CA LYS A 285 -4.54 -14.04 -2.88
C LYS A 285 -5.37 -12.82 -2.49
N TYR A 286 -5.29 -12.40 -1.22
CA TYR A 286 -5.99 -11.23 -0.71
C TYR A 286 -5.56 -9.96 -1.43
N LEU A 287 -4.26 -9.71 -1.60
CA LEU A 287 -3.77 -8.53 -2.33
C LEU A 287 -4.19 -8.52 -3.80
N ASN A 288 -4.14 -9.67 -4.47
CA ASN A 288 -4.62 -9.80 -5.85
C ASN A 288 -6.10 -9.39 -5.93
N ARG A 289 -6.95 -9.94 -5.05
CA ARG A 289 -8.39 -9.63 -5.02
C ARG A 289 -8.68 -8.20 -4.57
N LEU A 290 -7.89 -7.66 -3.66
CA LEU A 290 -8.01 -6.27 -3.20
C LEU A 290 -7.75 -5.29 -4.35
N SER A 291 -6.83 -5.61 -5.25
CA SER A 291 -6.57 -4.77 -6.42
C SER A 291 -7.78 -4.69 -7.37
N ASP A 292 -8.54 -5.77 -7.50
CA ASP A 292 -9.80 -5.81 -8.25
C ASP A 292 -10.89 -5.00 -7.54
N TYR A 293 -11.04 -5.18 -6.22
CA TYR A 293 -11.97 -4.40 -5.39
C TYR A 293 -11.72 -2.90 -5.52
N LEU A 294 -10.46 -2.46 -5.38
CA LEU A 294 -10.09 -1.04 -5.51
C LEU A 294 -10.38 -0.50 -6.93
N PHE A 295 -10.26 -1.34 -7.97
CA PHE A 295 -10.65 -0.95 -9.33
C PHE A 295 -12.16 -0.72 -9.43
N VAL A 296 -12.96 -1.67 -8.99
CA VAL A 296 -14.43 -1.60 -9.02
C VAL A 296 -14.92 -0.42 -8.19
N LEU A 297 -14.33 -0.21 -7.01
CA LEU A 297 -14.69 0.89 -6.12
C LEU A 297 -14.34 2.25 -6.72
N ALA A 298 -13.22 2.37 -7.44
CA ALA A 298 -12.86 3.60 -8.15
C ALA A 298 -13.93 3.98 -9.19
N ARG A 299 -14.43 3.00 -9.95
CA ARG A 299 -15.52 3.23 -10.92
C ARG A 299 -16.82 3.60 -10.23
N PHE A 300 -17.14 2.93 -9.13
CA PHE A 300 -18.33 3.20 -8.33
C PHE A 300 -18.33 4.62 -7.76
N ALA A 301 -17.20 5.06 -7.19
CA ALA A 301 -17.04 6.41 -6.69
C ALA A 301 -17.26 7.47 -7.79
N ALA A 302 -16.66 7.27 -8.97
CA ALA A 302 -16.85 8.16 -10.12
C ALA A 302 -18.33 8.23 -10.55
N LYS A 303 -19.02 7.08 -10.60
CA LYS A 303 -20.46 7.01 -10.93
C LYS A 303 -21.31 7.78 -9.92
N GLN A 304 -21.11 7.52 -8.63
CA GLN A 304 -21.89 8.15 -7.55
C GLN A 304 -21.68 9.67 -7.49
N GLU A 305 -20.46 10.14 -7.77
CA GLU A 305 -20.15 11.58 -7.84
C GLU A 305 -20.55 12.23 -9.19
N GLY A 306 -21.14 11.47 -10.12
CA GLY A 306 -21.52 11.95 -11.45
C GLY A 306 -20.33 12.37 -12.33
N LYS A 307 -19.13 11.84 -12.04
CA LYS A 307 -17.90 12.13 -12.78
C LYS A 307 -17.71 11.15 -13.93
N LYS A 308 -17.24 11.66 -15.08
CA LYS A 308 -16.95 10.83 -16.25
C LYS A 308 -15.52 10.28 -16.18
N GLU A 309 -15.42 8.96 -16.30
CA GLU A 309 -14.16 8.26 -16.52
C GLU A 309 -13.66 8.54 -17.94
N GLN A 310 -12.36 8.76 -18.11
CA GLN A 310 -11.76 8.99 -19.42
C GLN A 310 -11.43 7.66 -20.08
N ILE A 311 -11.90 7.47 -21.31
CA ILE A 311 -11.62 6.26 -22.09
C ILE A 311 -10.21 6.39 -22.71
N TYR A 312 -9.41 5.34 -22.58
CA TYR A 312 -8.12 5.27 -23.24
C TYR A 312 -8.28 5.36 -24.77
N ARG A 313 -7.52 6.28 -25.39
CA ARG A 313 -7.42 6.40 -26.85
C ARG A 313 -5.97 6.19 -27.24
N ARG A 314 -5.74 5.27 -28.20
CA ARG A 314 -4.44 5.10 -28.81
C ARG A 314 -4.14 6.35 -29.65
N MET A 315 -3.01 7.01 -29.36
CA MET A 315 -2.53 8.12 -30.18
C MET A 315 -1.81 7.54 -31.39
N GLU A 316 -2.33 7.76 -32.59
CA GLU A 316 -1.59 7.48 -33.82
C GLU A 316 -0.67 8.66 -34.14
N PRO A 317 0.56 8.40 -34.65
CA PRO A 317 1.43 9.47 -35.13
C PRO A 317 0.67 10.30 -36.17
N LYS A 318 0.73 11.62 -36.07
CA LYS A 318 0.36 12.47 -37.20
C LYS A 318 1.54 12.45 -38.16
N ASP A 319 1.32 11.94 -39.36
CA ASP A 319 2.27 11.95 -40.48
C ASP A 319 2.75 13.38 -40.82
#